data_AF-A0A3D3V1M2-F1
#
_entry.id   AF-A0A3D3V1M2-F1
#
_cell.length_a   1.000
_cell.length_b   1.000
_cell.length_c   1.000
_cell.angle_alpha   90.00
_cell.angle_beta   90.00
_cell.angle_gamma   90.00
#
_symmetry.space_group_name_H-M   'P 1'
#
loop_
_entity.id
_entity.type
_entity.pdbx_description
1 polymer ?
#
loop_
_entity_poly.entity_id
_entity_poly.type
_entity_poly.pdbx_seq_one_letter_code
_entity_poly.pdbx_strand_id
1 'polypeptide(L)'
;MNLLAVASHFISDFFVSFLNPLAPFFMRKFDIGVKEIALLITSISFFSSIFQIVFGMIASRLESLKRGLFVSMLLTVGSMALVGFSRNIVVLLLLFLMAYFGNSAFHPIGAVMREEAVLILCRSSWLQEHWEQHLDQFL
;
A
#
# COMPACT_ATOMS: atom_id res chain seq x y z
N MET A 1 2.09 14.44 8.51
CA MET A 1 1.95 13.00 8.20
C MET A 1 2.34 12.22 9.46
N ASN A 2 1.45 11.41 10.02
CA ASN A 2 1.70 10.75 11.30
C ASN A 2 2.77 9.64 11.14
N LEU A 3 3.63 9.47 12.14
CA LEU A 3 4.70 8.45 12.17
C LEU A 3 4.19 7.04 11.81
N LEU A 4 2.97 6.72 12.26
CA LEU A 4 2.31 5.46 11.96
C LEU A 4 2.15 5.21 10.45
N ALA A 5 1.74 6.22 9.68
CA ALA A 5 1.53 6.06 8.24
C ALA A 5 2.86 5.85 7.49
N VAL A 6 3.92 6.54 7.92
CA VAL A 6 5.28 6.38 7.36
C VAL A 6 5.83 4.98 7.68
N ALA A 7 5.71 4.55 8.94
CA ALA A 7 6.15 3.23 9.36
C ALA A 7 5.38 2.12 8.63
N SER A 8 4.05 2.23 8.52
CA SER A 8 3.23 1.25 7.80
C SER A 8 3.57 1.17 6.32
N HIS A 9 3.87 2.31 5.67
CA HIS A 9 4.31 2.34 4.26
C HIS A 9 5.65 1.62 4.10
N PHE A 10 6.64 1.99 4.93
CA PHE A 10 7.96 1.39 4.91
C PHE A 10 7.89 -0.12 5.15
N ILE A 11 7.15 -0.55 6.17
CA ILE A 11 7.04 -1.97 6.52
C ILE A 11 6.39 -2.76 5.38
N SER A 12 5.28 -2.26 4.82
CA SER A 12 4.57 -2.96 3.75
C SER A 12 5.47 -3.15 2.52
N ASP A 13 6.12 -2.07 2.07
CA ASP A 13 7.05 -2.09 0.93
C ASP A 13 8.27 -2.97 1.18
N PHE A 14 8.83 -2.90 2.39
CA PHE A 14 9.97 -3.70 2.79
C PHE A 14 9.67 -5.19 2.66
N PHE A 15 8.51 -5.64 3.17
CA PHE A 15 8.14 -7.05 3.13
C PHE A 15 7.84 -7.54 1.71
N VAL A 16 7.09 -6.81 0.90
CA VAL A 16 6.81 -7.27 -0.49
C VAL A 16 8.06 -7.28 -1.38
N SER A 17 9.05 -6.43 -1.08
CA SER A 17 10.31 -6.39 -1.82
C SER A 17 11.15 -7.67 -1.69
N PHE A 18 10.87 -8.55 -0.73
CA PHE A 18 11.57 -9.83 -0.57
C PHE A 18 11.29 -10.86 -1.66
N LEU A 19 10.27 -10.66 -2.50
CA LEU A 19 9.96 -11.58 -3.60
C LEU A 19 11.18 -11.83 -4.52
N ASN A 20 11.84 -10.76 -4.96
CA ASN A 20 12.99 -10.85 -5.86
C ASN A 20 14.20 -11.58 -5.25
N PRO A 21 14.71 -11.22 -4.06
CA PRO A 21 15.82 -11.93 -3.46
C PRO A 21 15.48 -13.37 -3.03
N LEU A 22 14.21 -13.69 -2.77
CA LEU A 22 13.76 -15.05 -2.45
C LEU A 22 13.47 -15.90 -3.69
N ALA A 23 13.41 -15.32 -4.89
CA ALA A 23 13.09 -16.06 -6.12
C ALA A 23 14.02 -17.27 -6.34
N PRO A 24 15.36 -17.17 -6.21
CA PRO A 24 16.25 -18.33 -6.36
C PRO A 24 16.01 -19.43 -5.32
N PHE A 25 15.55 -19.07 -4.11
CA PHE A 25 15.20 -20.04 -3.07
C PHE A 25 13.94 -20.83 -3.46
N PHE A 26 12.89 -20.15 -3.93
CA PHE A 26 11.66 -20.83 -4.35
C PHE A 26 11.84 -21.66 -5.62
N MET A 27 12.71 -21.24 -6.53
CA MET A 27 13.10 -22.03 -7.69
C MET A 27 13.66 -23.39 -7.28
N ARG A 28 14.60 -23.40 -6.32
CA ARG A 28 15.17 -24.65 -5.79
C ARG A 28 14.16 -25.45 -4.95
N LYS A 29 13.35 -24.78 -4.13
CA LYS A 29 12.37 -25.43 -3.24
C LYS A 29 11.30 -26.21 -4.00
N PHE A 30 10.87 -25.69 -5.15
CA PHE A 30 9.79 -26.29 -5.94
C PHE A 30 10.26 -26.95 -7.24
N ASP A 31 11.56 -27.00 -7.49
CA ASP A 31 12.16 -27.53 -8.72
C ASP A 31 11.57 -26.89 -9.99
N ILE A 32 11.47 -25.56 -9.98
CA ILE A 32 10.88 -24.77 -11.08
C ILE A 32 11.92 -23.93 -11.81
N GLY A 33 11.66 -23.65 -13.08
CA GLY A 33 12.52 -22.84 -13.93
C GLY A 33 12.26 -21.34 -13.82
N VAL A 34 13.02 -20.59 -14.62
CA VAL A 34 12.92 -19.12 -14.73
C VAL A 34 11.57 -18.69 -15.30
N LYS A 35 10.96 -19.51 -16.17
CA LYS A 35 9.68 -19.18 -16.81
C LYS A 35 8.55 -19.11 -15.79
N GLU A 36 8.48 -20.10 -14.92
CA GLU A 36 7.46 -20.24 -13.88
C GLU A 36 7.56 -19.13 -12.84
N ILE A 37 8.79 -18.83 -12.38
CA ILE A 37 8.99 -17.75 -11.40
C ILE A 37 8.70 -16.37 -12.02
N ALA A 38 9.08 -16.15 -13.28
CA ALA A 38 8.78 -14.91 -13.99
C ALA A 38 7.27 -14.74 -14.21
N LEU A 39 6.56 -15.82 -14.53
CA LEU A 39 5.11 -15.80 -14.65
C LEU A 39 4.46 -15.46 -13.30
N LEU A 40 4.92 -16.06 -12.19
CA LEU A 40 4.47 -15.75 -10.84
C LEU A 40 4.63 -14.26 -10.52
N ILE A 41 5.83 -13.70 -10.72
CA ILE A 41 6.12 -12.27 -10.47
C ILE A 41 5.23 -11.36 -11.34
N THR A 42 5.06 -11.72 -12.61
CA THR A 42 4.24 -10.96 -13.57
C THR A 42 2.76 -11.01 -13.18
N SER A 43 2.23 -12.16 -12.80
CA SER A 43 0.85 -12.32 -12.33
C SER A 43 0.58 -11.49 -11.09
N ILE A 44 1.52 -11.48 -10.13
CA ILE A 44 1.42 -10.66 -8.92
C ILE A 44 1.42 -9.16 -9.27
N SER A 45 2.32 -8.73 -10.14
CA SER A 45 2.43 -7.34 -10.58
C SER A 45 1.16 -6.88 -11.31
N PHE A 46 0.67 -7.69 -12.24
CA PHE A 46 -0.57 -7.43 -12.98
C PHE A 46 -1.77 -7.33 -12.05
N PHE A 47 -1.91 -8.27 -11.12
CA PHE A 47 -2.96 -8.28 -10.11
C PHE A 47 -2.90 -7.01 -9.24
N SER A 48 -1.72 -6.67 -8.72
CA SER A 48 -1.51 -5.46 -7.91
C SER A 48 -1.95 -4.20 -8.66
N SER A 49 -1.59 -4.04 -9.93
CA SER A 49 -1.94 -2.87 -10.73
C SER A 49 -3.46 -2.72 -10.90
N ILE A 50 -4.19 -3.82 -11.13
CA ILE A 50 -5.66 -3.78 -11.21
C ILE A 50 -6.25 -3.31 -9.89
N PHE A 51 -5.82 -3.90 -8.78
CA PHE A 51 -6.39 -3.57 -7.47
C PHE A 51 -6.01 -2.18 -6.97
N GLN A 52 -4.85 -1.64 -7.37
CA GLN A 52 -4.51 -0.24 -7.08
C GLN A 52 -5.54 0.73 -7.70
N ILE A 53 -6.01 0.48 -8.93
CA ILE A 53 -7.06 1.29 -9.57
C ILE A 53 -8.39 1.14 -8.82
N VAL A 54 -8.77 -0.10 -8.50
CA VAL A 54 -10.01 -0.39 -7.75
C VAL A 54 -10.02 0.32 -6.40
N PHE A 55 -8.94 0.19 -5.63
CA PHE A 55 -8.82 0.86 -4.34
C PHE A 55 -8.67 2.38 -4.46
N GLY A 56 -8.11 2.90 -5.55
CA GLY A 56 -8.14 4.32 -5.88
C GLY A 56 -9.55 4.88 -5.97
N MET A 57 -10.45 4.16 -6.65
CA MET A 57 -11.85 4.55 -6.77
C MET A 57 -12.60 4.47 -5.42
N ILE A 58 -12.26 3.50 -4.57
CA ILE A 58 -12.94 3.27 -3.29
C ILE A 58 -12.42 4.23 -2.20
N ALA A 59 -11.12 4.54 -2.18
CA ALA A 59 -10.49 5.37 -1.16
C ALA A 59 -11.08 6.79 -1.10
N SER A 60 -11.57 7.33 -2.20
CA SER A 60 -12.24 8.64 -2.23
C SER A 60 -13.58 8.69 -1.47
N ARG A 61 -14.14 7.53 -1.07
CA ARG A 61 -15.46 7.42 -0.42
C ARG A 61 -15.41 6.93 1.03
N LEU A 62 -14.22 6.59 1.54
CA LEU A 62 -14.07 5.98 2.86
C LEU A 62 -13.76 7.03 3.92
N GLU A 63 -14.70 7.29 4.84
CA GLU A 63 -14.51 8.17 5.99
C GLU A 63 -13.47 7.63 7.01
N SER A 64 -13.11 6.34 6.93
CA SER A 64 -12.22 5.65 7.88
C SER A 64 -10.91 5.15 7.23
N LEU A 65 -10.21 6.03 6.50
CA LEU A 65 -8.93 5.72 5.84
C LEU A 65 -7.88 5.12 6.78
N LYS A 66 -7.84 5.55 8.05
CA LYS A 66 -6.87 5.08 9.05
C LYS A 66 -7.00 3.60 9.39
N ARG A 67 -8.22 3.07 9.52
CA ARG A 67 -8.43 1.63 9.80
C ARG A 67 -8.04 0.78 8.59
N GLY A 68 -8.31 1.28 7.38
CA GLY A 68 -7.93 0.63 6.13
C GLY A 68 -6.42 0.42 6.02
N LEU A 69 -5.60 1.42 6.35
CA LEU A 69 -4.14 1.32 6.33
C LEU A 69 -3.59 0.24 7.29
N PHE A 70 -4.17 0.13 8.48
CA PHE A 70 -3.71 -0.86 9.46
C PHE A 70 -4.08 -2.28 9.03
N VAL A 71 -5.31 -2.48 8.56
CA VAL A 71 -5.76 -3.78 8.06
C VAL A 71 -4.95 -4.21 6.84
N SER A 72 -4.67 -3.29 5.91
CA SER A 72 -3.90 -3.59 4.72
C SER A 72 -2.45 -3.97 5.05
N MET A 73 -1.82 -3.26 5.99
CA MET A 73 -0.50 -3.60 6.52
C MET A 73 -0.48 -4.99 7.18
N LEU A 74 -1.45 -5.30 8.05
CA LEU A 74 -1.53 -6.61 8.71
C LEU A 74 -1.70 -7.75 7.70
N LEU A 75 -2.52 -7.54 6.66
CA LEU A 75 -2.69 -8.51 5.59
C LEU A 75 -1.39 -8.73 4.83
N THR A 76 -0.66 -7.66 4.50
CA THR A 76 0.63 -7.75 3.80
C THR A 76 1.67 -8.48 4.63
N VAL A 77 1.90 -8.05 5.87
CA VAL A 77 2.91 -8.66 6.75
C VAL A 77 2.55 -10.09 7.12
N GLY A 78 1.28 -10.36 7.45
CA GLY A 78 0.80 -11.68 7.80
C GLY A 78 0.95 -12.68 6.65
N SER A 79 0.60 -12.27 5.42
CA SER A 79 0.78 -13.11 4.24
C SER A 79 2.26 -13.37 3.93
N MET A 80 3.11 -12.33 4.05
CA MET A 80 4.55 -12.45 3.86
C MET A 80 5.23 -13.32 4.93
N ALA A 81 4.74 -13.34 6.17
CA ALA A 81 5.24 -14.26 7.20
C ALA A 81 4.96 -15.74 6.85
N LEU A 82 3.92 -16.01 6.06
CA LEU A 82 3.49 -17.37 5.71
C LEU A 82 4.16 -17.93 4.44
N VAL A 83 4.80 -17.11 3.59
CA VAL A 83 5.38 -17.57 2.31
C VAL A 83 6.44 -18.65 2.48
N GLY A 84 7.18 -18.67 3.59
CA GLY A 84 8.16 -19.70 3.91
C GLY A 84 7.54 -21.10 4.08
N PHE A 85 6.30 -21.16 4.56
CA PHE A 85 5.54 -22.40 4.81
C PHE A 85 4.77 -22.91 3.59
N SER A 86 4.86 -22.23 2.46
CA SER A 86 4.24 -22.65 1.19
C SER A 86 4.64 -24.10 0.83
N ARG A 87 3.66 -24.94 0.50
CA ARG A 87 3.87 -26.35 0.15
C ARG A 87 4.07 -26.60 -1.35
N ASN A 88 3.63 -25.66 -2.19
CA ASN A 88 3.78 -25.68 -3.64
C ASN A 88 3.71 -24.25 -4.20
N ILE A 89 3.98 -24.10 -5.50
CA ILE A 89 3.98 -22.80 -6.20
C ILE A 89 2.61 -22.11 -6.18
N VAL A 90 1.50 -22.85 -6.16
CA VAL A 90 0.14 -22.28 -6.13
C VAL A 90 -0.14 -21.61 -4.79
N VAL A 91 0.20 -22.27 -3.68
CA VAL A 91 0.09 -21.69 -2.33
C VAL A 91 1.02 -20.47 -2.21
N LEU A 92 2.22 -20.55 -2.78
CA LEU A 92 3.14 -19.40 -2.83
C LEU A 92 2.50 -18.21 -3.57
N LEU A 93 1.94 -18.45 -4.76
CA LEU A 93 1.27 -17.44 -5.55
C LEU A 93 0.10 -16.81 -4.76
N LEU A 94 -0.76 -17.61 -4.14
CA LEU A 94 -1.90 -17.10 -3.35
C LEU A 94 -1.44 -16.22 -2.19
N LEU A 95 -0.39 -16.63 -1.47
CA LEU A 95 0.15 -15.83 -0.36
C LEU A 95 0.73 -14.50 -0.85
N PHE A 96 1.45 -14.49 -1.98
CA PHE A 96 1.91 -13.23 -2.57
C PHE A 96 0.76 -12.38 -3.12
N LEU A 97 -0.26 -12.97 -3.75
CA LEU A 97 -1.44 -12.24 -4.19
C LEU A 97 -2.15 -11.58 -3.01
N MET A 98 -2.30 -12.27 -1.87
CA MET A 98 -2.84 -11.68 -0.64
C MET A 98 -1.94 -10.56 -0.09
N ALA A 99 -0.62 -10.74 -0.12
CA ALA A 99 0.32 -9.72 0.33
C ALA A 99 0.23 -8.44 -0.51
N TYR A 100 0.21 -8.59 -1.84
CA TYR A 100 0.12 -7.49 -2.80
C TYR A 100 -1.29 -6.91 -2.89
N PHE A 101 -2.34 -7.66 -2.56
CA PHE A 101 -3.68 -7.13 -2.37
C PHE A 101 -3.69 -6.10 -1.23
N GLY A 102 -3.14 -6.45 -0.06
CA GLY A 102 -2.96 -5.50 1.05
C GLY A 102 -2.11 -4.30 0.63
N ASN A 103 -1.01 -4.54 -0.07
CA ASN A 103 -0.13 -3.46 -0.53
C ASN A 103 -0.85 -2.50 -1.51
N SER A 104 -1.64 -3.05 -2.45
CA SER A 104 -2.38 -2.28 -3.44
C SER A 104 -3.44 -1.36 -2.83
N ALA A 105 -4.02 -1.72 -1.69
CA ALA A 105 -4.94 -0.86 -0.95
C ALA A 105 -4.23 0.31 -0.26
N PHE A 106 -2.97 0.11 0.16
CA PHE A 106 -2.21 1.10 0.91
C PHE A 106 -1.86 2.34 0.07
N HIS A 107 -1.47 2.16 -1.20
CA HIS A 107 -1.05 3.24 -2.09
C HIS A 107 -2.10 4.35 -2.33
N PRO A 108 -3.36 4.04 -2.75
CA PRO A 108 -4.38 5.07 -2.96
C PRO A 108 -4.84 5.71 -1.66
N ILE A 109 -4.97 4.95 -0.57
CA ILE A 109 -5.35 5.49 0.75
C ILE A 109 -4.29 6.50 1.23
N GLY A 110 -3.01 6.18 1.06
CA GLY A 110 -1.91 7.09 1.39
C GLY A 110 -1.88 8.37 0.53
N ALA A 111 -2.28 8.29 -0.74
CA ALA A 111 -2.37 9.45 -1.63
C ALA A 111 -3.50 10.40 -1.22
N VAL A 112 -4.71 9.87 -1.00
CA VAL A 112 -5.89 10.65 -0.57
C VAL A 112 -5.63 11.34 0.77
N MET A 113 -5.02 10.65 1.74
CA MET A 113 -4.70 11.25 3.04
C MET A 113 -3.70 12.40 2.97
N ARG A 114 -2.79 12.41 1.97
CA ARG A 114 -1.89 13.55 1.75
C ARG A 114 -2.63 14.75 1.16
N GLU A 115 -3.51 14.50 0.20
CA GLU A 115 -4.29 15.55 -0.46
C GLU A 115 -5.22 16.27 0.53
N GLU A 116 -5.95 15.52 1.37
CA GLU A 116 -6.82 16.09 2.40
C GLU A 116 -6.03 16.96 3.40
N ALA A 117 -4.84 16.51 3.81
CA ALA A 117 -3.98 17.28 4.70
C ALA A 117 -3.48 18.60 4.06
N VAL A 118 -3.13 18.58 2.77
CA VAL A 118 -2.73 19.78 2.03
C VAL A 118 -3.89 20.76 1.89
N LEU A 119 -5.09 20.27 1.59
CA LEU A 119 -6.28 21.12 1.50
C LEU A 119 -6.64 21.77 2.84
N ILE A 120 -6.52 21.05 3.96
CA ILE A 120 -6.72 21.62 5.31
C ILE A 120 -5.69 22.71 5.59
N LEU A 121 -4.40 22.47 5.29
CA LEU A 121 -3.35 23.45 5.49
C LEU A 121 -3.57 24.70 4.64
N CYS A 122 -3.87 24.53 3.34
CA CYS A 122 -4.13 25.62 2.41
C CYS A 122 -5.39 26.42 2.79
N ARG A 123 -6.45 25.75 3.25
CA ARG A 123 -7.65 26.41 3.79
C ARG A 123 -7.34 27.17 5.07
N SER A 124 -6.49 26.63 5.95
CA SER A 124 -6.11 27.31 7.20
C SER A 124 -5.24 28.55 6.95
N SER A 125 -4.31 28.49 5.99
CA SER A 125 -3.48 29.65 5.61
C SER A 125 -4.30 30.74 4.92
N TRP A 126 -5.20 30.36 4.01
CA TRP A 126 -6.09 31.31 3.35
C TRP A 126 -7.04 32.00 4.34
N LEU A 127 -7.58 31.27 5.32
CA LEU A 127 -8.41 31.83 6.38
C LEU A 127 -7.62 32.80 7.27
N GLN A 128 -6.34 32.55 7.53
CA GLN A 128 -5.49 33.50 8.26
C GLN A 128 -5.26 34.78 7.45
N GLU A 129 -4.88 34.67 6.16
CA GLU A 129 -4.69 35.84 5.29
C GLU A 129 -5.96 36.67 5.12
N HIS A 130 -7.12 36.04 4.88
CA HIS A 130 -8.39 36.76 4.73
C HIS A 130 -8.88 37.40 6.04
N TRP A 131 -8.57 36.81 7.19
CA TRP A 131 -8.94 37.38 8.49
C TRP A 131 -8.08 38.60 8.85
N GLU A 132 -6.78 38.57 8.57
CA GLU A 132 -5.89 39.73 8.75
C GLU A 132 -6.30 40.92 7.87
N GLN A 133 -6.64 40.67 6.60
CA GLN A 133 -7.11 41.74 5.69
C GLN A 133 -8.41 42.41 6.14
N HIS A 134 -9.29 41.70 6.85
CA HIS A 134 -10.51 42.28 7.40
C HIS A 134 -10.27 43.03 8.72
N LEU A 135 -9.27 42.66 9.53
CA LEU A 135 -8.91 43.39 10.74
C LEU A 135 -8.29 44.76 10.45
N ASP A 136 -7.52 44.89 9.37
CA ASP A 136 -6.92 46.15 8.91
C ASP A 136 -7.96 47.18 8.42
N GLN A 137 -9.22 46.76 8.19
CA GLN A 137 -10.32 47.67 7.84
C GLN A 137 -11.00 48.27 9.09
N PHE A 138 -10.73 47.74 10.28
CA PHE A 138 -11.33 48.17 11.55
C PHE A 138 -10.33 48.82 12.52
N LEU A 139 -9.07 48.99 12.13
CA LEU A 139 -8.01 49.75 12.83
C LEU A 139 -7.64 51.00 12.02
#